data_AF-A0A6I4ZYC3-F1
#
_entry.id   AF-A0A6I4ZYC3-F1
#
_cell.length_a   1.000
_cell.length_b   1.000
_cell.length_c   1.000
_cell.angle_alpha   90.00
_cell.angle_beta   90.00
_cell.angle_gamma   90.00
#
_symmetry.space_group_name_H-M   'P 1'
#
loop_
_entity.id
_entity.type
_entity.pdbx_description
1 polymer ?
#
loop_
_entity_poly.entity_id
_entity_poly.type
_entity_poly.pdbx_seq_one_letter_code
_entity_poly.pdbx_strand_id
1 'polypeptide(L)'
;MRLPVLRRTAPPIIGGTAAAPPEPKPPLPLPLCFLLSHLEEEAVVRLDGTKVGVCEVQGLELDEPKLGAFAGFLNALDFPVQLLVRQHPPDLGRMREALREDEPESLPERTKAAADSLHGLLEGLEHREGILDRRFYAVSELERAEELRSLLVRAGLSVHPLKGRPLRRLLLAAALGGTPSARDEDTPVELQINRRDLRLGDHLVRALHLGRWPRSLAPGFLQGLMTAGVPMDLSLHLGAIPAEQAARTLEWQKVRFESAQSLSMSRGRTLSSEAEIALEDVTRLRDEVQRGRERLFHASLSVTLHAPDEGTLDDLTQRARAHFAATLGKLDPLAFRQREGLLSTLPLALNAVAAWRTLD
;
A
#
# COMPACT_ATOMS: atom_id res chain seq x y z
N MET A 1 74.71 -29.56 12.83
CA MET A 1 74.15 -29.33 14.18
C MET A 1 72.78 -28.67 14.01
N ARG A 2 71.71 -29.47 13.98
CA ARG A 2 70.32 -29.00 13.74
C ARG A 2 69.56 -29.04 15.07
N LEU A 3 69.06 -27.88 15.52
CA LEU A 3 68.23 -27.75 16.72
C LEU A 3 66.79 -28.23 16.45
N PRO A 4 66.11 -28.88 17.42
CA PRO A 4 64.78 -29.45 17.22
C PRO A 4 63.67 -28.40 17.34
N VAL A 5 62.62 -28.60 16.54
CA VAL A 5 61.41 -27.75 16.48
C VAL A 5 60.52 -28.04 17.69
N LEU A 6 60.24 -27.02 18.50
CA LEU A 6 59.27 -27.07 19.59
C LEU A 6 57.84 -27.15 19.01
N ARG A 7 57.18 -28.30 19.17
CA ARG A 7 55.73 -28.46 18.96
C ARG A 7 54.99 -27.75 20.11
N ARG A 8 54.36 -26.61 19.83
CA ARG A 8 53.33 -26.02 20.70
C ARG A 8 52.02 -26.79 20.50
N THR A 9 51.63 -27.58 21.49
CA THR A 9 50.28 -28.15 21.60
C THR A 9 49.32 -27.05 22.08
N ALA A 10 48.40 -26.62 21.21
CA ALA A 10 47.25 -25.82 21.61
C ALA A 10 46.22 -26.71 22.34
N PRO A 11 45.51 -26.22 23.36
CA PRO A 11 44.49 -26.99 24.07
C PRO A 11 43.26 -27.22 23.17
N PRO A 12 42.46 -28.29 23.41
CA PRO A 12 41.30 -28.59 22.62
C PRO A 12 40.22 -27.51 22.82
N ILE A 13 39.79 -26.90 21.72
CA ILE A 13 38.63 -26.00 21.70
C ILE A 13 37.40 -26.87 21.93
N ILE A 14 36.71 -26.59 23.03
CA ILE A 14 35.44 -27.21 23.42
C ILE A 14 34.43 -26.98 22.28
N GLY A 15 33.92 -28.06 21.71
CA GLY A 15 32.97 -28.05 20.60
C GLY A 15 31.65 -27.41 21.02
N GLY A 16 31.47 -26.14 20.66
CA GLY A 16 30.16 -25.58 20.41
C GLY A 16 29.78 -25.94 18.98
N THR A 17 28.66 -26.63 18.79
CA THR A 17 28.02 -26.79 17.48
C THR A 17 27.72 -25.40 16.93
N ALA A 18 28.58 -24.91 16.03
CA ALA A 18 28.31 -23.71 15.26
C ALA A 18 27.02 -23.97 14.48
N ALA A 19 25.99 -23.18 14.78
CA ALA A 19 24.79 -23.16 13.96
C ALA A 19 25.22 -22.96 12.51
N ALA A 20 24.71 -23.80 11.60
CA ALA A 20 24.99 -23.68 10.18
C ALA A 20 24.74 -22.22 9.76
N PRO A 21 25.62 -21.62 8.93
CA PRO A 21 25.37 -20.30 8.39
C PRO A 21 24.00 -20.33 7.71
N PRO A 22 23.13 -19.32 7.95
CA PRO A 22 21.83 -19.28 7.30
C PRO A 22 22.02 -19.39 5.80
N GLU A 23 21.32 -20.32 5.16
CA GLU A 23 21.37 -20.48 3.71
C GLU A 23 21.09 -19.13 3.04
N PRO A 24 21.87 -18.73 2.02
CA PRO A 24 21.64 -17.47 1.33
C PRO A 24 20.27 -17.53 0.64
N LYS A 25 19.31 -16.76 1.16
CA LYS A 25 18.00 -16.61 0.55
C LYS A 25 18.18 -16.14 -0.92
N PRO A 26 17.43 -16.71 -1.89
CA PRO A 26 17.58 -16.35 -3.29
C PRO A 26 17.37 -14.84 -3.49
N PRO A 27 18.16 -14.20 -4.38
CA PRO A 27 18.05 -12.76 -4.62
C PRO A 27 16.63 -12.41 -5.04
N LEU A 28 16.11 -11.30 -4.54
CA LEU A 28 14.79 -10.81 -4.93
C LEU A 28 14.80 -10.45 -6.43
N PRO A 29 13.69 -10.67 -7.16
CA PRO A 29 13.62 -10.35 -8.57
C PRO A 29 13.77 -8.85 -8.82
N LEU A 30 14.13 -8.52 -10.07
CA LEU A 30 14.69 -7.23 -10.46
C LEU A 30 13.83 -5.96 -10.28
N PRO A 31 12.52 -5.93 -9.95
CA PRO A 31 11.91 -4.68 -9.47
C PRO A 31 12.24 -4.32 -8.01
N LEU A 32 12.57 -5.32 -7.18
CA LEU A 32 12.70 -5.14 -5.73
C LEU A 32 14.11 -4.73 -5.30
N CYS A 33 15.15 -5.21 -5.98
CA CYS A 33 16.55 -4.95 -5.64
C CYS A 33 17.01 -3.49 -5.86
N PHE A 34 16.19 -2.63 -6.45
CA PHE A 34 16.51 -1.21 -6.62
C PHE A 34 16.30 -0.36 -5.37
N LEU A 35 15.55 -0.84 -4.37
CA LEU A 35 15.23 -0.12 -3.13
C LEU A 35 15.12 -1.01 -1.89
N LEU A 36 15.12 -2.34 -2.06
CA LEU A 36 15.28 -3.29 -0.98
C LEU A 36 16.74 -3.69 -0.81
N SER A 37 17.21 -3.60 0.43
CA SER A 37 18.50 -4.16 0.84
C SER A 37 18.37 -5.68 0.99
N HIS A 38 17.44 -6.12 1.84
CA HIS A 38 17.17 -7.53 2.11
C HIS A 38 15.83 -7.70 2.84
N LEU A 39 15.40 -8.97 3.01
CA LEU A 39 14.28 -9.33 3.85
C LEU A 39 14.76 -10.01 5.13
N GLU A 40 14.39 -9.43 6.26
CA GLU A 40 14.46 -10.07 7.56
C GLU A 40 13.18 -10.90 7.79
N GLU A 41 13.14 -11.68 8.86
CA GLU A 41 11.98 -12.53 9.16
C GLU A 41 10.72 -11.71 9.45
N GLU A 42 10.86 -10.54 10.07
CA GLU A 42 9.73 -9.71 10.50
C GLU A 42 9.66 -8.36 9.77
N ALA A 43 10.60 -8.09 8.87
CA ALA A 43 10.77 -6.76 8.32
C ALA A 43 11.31 -6.75 6.90
N VAL A 44 10.85 -5.74 6.17
CA VAL A 44 11.42 -5.33 4.90
C VAL A 44 12.49 -4.29 5.18
N VAL A 45 13.74 -4.55 4.78
CA VAL A 45 14.84 -3.62 4.99
C VAL A 45 15.08 -2.83 3.71
N ARG A 46 14.83 -1.53 3.79
CA ARG A 46 15.08 -0.58 2.70
C ARG A 46 16.58 -0.31 2.53
N LEU A 47 16.97 0.25 1.39
CA LEU A 47 18.36 0.64 1.12
C LEU A 47 18.91 1.69 2.09
N ASP A 48 18.05 2.53 2.68
CA ASP A 48 18.44 3.50 3.70
C ASP A 48 18.55 2.91 5.11
N GLY A 49 18.37 1.59 5.26
CA GLY A 49 18.46 0.86 6.52
C GLY A 49 17.17 0.88 7.34
N THR A 50 16.14 1.62 6.91
CA THR A 50 14.84 1.62 7.60
C THR A 50 14.19 0.25 7.51
N LYS A 51 13.82 -0.29 8.68
CA LYS A 51 13.07 -1.54 8.81
C LYS A 51 11.58 -1.24 8.77
N VAL A 52 10.84 -1.97 7.95
CA VAL A 52 9.42 -1.75 7.71
C VAL A 52 8.65 -3.00 8.07
N GLY A 53 7.63 -2.85 8.93
CA GLY A 53 6.69 -3.90 9.29
C GLY A 53 5.42 -3.82 8.42
N VAL A 54 4.87 -4.97 8.08
CA VAL A 54 3.63 -5.08 7.29
C VAL A 54 2.61 -5.94 8.03
N CYS A 55 1.39 -5.45 8.16
CA CYS A 55 0.28 -6.18 8.76
C CYS A 55 -0.88 -6.29 7.77
N GLU A 56 -1.50 -7.46 7.67
CA GLU A 56 -2.77 -7.65 6.98
C GLU A 56 -3.92 -7.23 7.92
N VAL A 57 -4.88 -6.49 7.37
CA VAL A 57 -6.01 -5.91 8.09
C VAL A 57 -7.30 -6.50 7.54
N GLN A 58 -8.16 -6.98 8.44
CA GLN A 58 -9.45 -7.60 8.13
C GLN A 58 -10.56 -6.97 8.99
N GLY A 59 -11.83 -7.17 8.59
CA GLY A 59 -13.00 -6.65 9.32
C GLY A 59 -13.49 -5.28 8.88
N LEU A 60 -13.08 -4.81 7.69
CA LEU A 60 -13.42 -3.52 7.08
C LEU A 60 -14.86 -3.38 6.55
N GLU A 61 -15.82 -4.12 7.13
CA GLU A 61 -17.24 -3.83 6.91
C GLU A 61 -17.56 -2.48 7.58
N LEU A 62 -17.71 -1.42 6.79
CA LEU A 62 -17.85 -0.05 7.27
C LEU A 62 -19.29 0.23 7.73
N ASP A 63 -19.55 0.03 9.02
CA ASP A 63 -20.75 0.55 9.69
C ASP A 63 -20.45 1.89 10.37
N GLU A 64 -21.48 2.70 10.68
CA GLU A 64 -21.32 4.01 11.36
C GLU A 64 -20.42 3.98 12.61
N PRO A 65 -20.52 3.00 13.52
CA PRO A 65 -19.64 2.91 14.69
C PRO A 65 -18.16 2.70 14.32
N LYS A 66 -17.90 1.92 13.27
CA LYS A 66 -16.53 1.64 12.80
C LYS A 66 -15.93 2.84 12.07
N LEU A 67 -16.74 3.66 11.39
CA LEU A 67 -16.28 4.93 10.83
C LEU A 67 -15.79 5.89 11.92
N GLY A 68 -16.53 6.01 13.03
CA GLY A 68 -16.09 6.80 14.19
C GLY A 68 -14.82 6.25 14.83
N ALA A 69 -14.72 4.92 14.97
CA ALA A 69 -13.53 4.26 15.50
C ALA A 69 -12.28 4.46 14.60
N PHE A 70 -12.48 4.42 13.28
CA PHE A 70 -11.42 4.69 12.30
C PHE A 70 -10.98 6.15 12.29
N ALA A 71 -11.92 7.10 12.43
CA ALA A 71 -11.58 8.52 12.61
C ALA A 71 -10.76 8.72 13.91
N GLY A 72 -11.14 8.03 14.98
CA GLY A 72 -10.35 8.00 16.23
C GLY A 72 -8.94 7.43 16.03
N PHE A 73 -8.79 6.38 15.22
CA PHE A 73 -7.49 5.85 14.80
C PHE A 73 -6.66 6.91 14.07
N LEU A 74 -7.21 7.57 13.06
CA LEU A 74 -6.50 8.61 12.31
C LEU A 74 -6.03 9.74 13.23
N ASN A 75 -6.92 10.23 14.11
CA ASN A 75 -6.59 11.30 15.05
C ASN A 75 -5.52 10.90 16.08
N ALA A 76 -5.38 9.61 16.38
CA ALA A 76 -4.35 9.07 17.26
C ALA A 76 -2.99 8.86 16.55
N LEU A 77 -2.92 8.93 15.21
CA LEU A 77 -1.66 8.79 14.49
C LEU A 77 -0.75 10.01 14.69
N ASP A 78 0.48 9.76 15.12
CA ASP A 78 1.56 10.73 15.24
C ASP A 78 2.82 10.34 14.43
N PHE A 79 2.76 9.24 13.67
CA PHE A 79 3.82 8.77 12.78
C PHE A 79 3.30 8.52 11.36
N PRO A 80 4.20 8.48 10.35
CA PRO A 80 3.82 8.15 8.98
C PRO A 80 3.35 6.70 8.85
N VAL A 81 2.26 6.50 8.12
CA VAL A 81 1.72 5.18 7.79
C VAL A 81 1.40 5.08 6.30
N GLN A 82 1.51 3.87 5.77
CA GLN A 82 1.01 3.52 4.45
C GLN A 82 -0.14 2.52 4.60
N LEU A 83 -1.29 2.87 4.02
CA LEU A 83 -2.43 1.98 3.86
C LEU A 83 -2.44 1.49 2.41
N LEU A 84 -2.27 0.19 2.24
CA LEU A 84 -2.21 -0.47 0.93
C LEU A 84 -3.44 -1.34 0.73
N VAL A 85 -4.15 -1.12 -0.36
CA VAL A 85 -5.26 -1.97 -0.82
C VAL A 85 -4.81 -2.68 -2.07
N ARG A 86 -4.91 -4.01 -2.07
CA ARG A 86 -4.62 -4.84 -3.23
C ARG A 86 -5.91 -5.47 -3.71
N GLN A 87 -6.24 -5.24 -4.97
CA GLN A 87 -7.45 -5.75 -5.60
C GLN A 87 -7.04 -6.49 -6.87
N HIS A 88 -7.11 -7.81 -6.86
CA HIS A 88 -6.68 -8.65 -7.99
C HIS A 88 -7.64 -9.83 -8.14
N PRO A 89 -7.75 -10.45 -9.33
CA PRO A 89 -8.47 -11.71 -9.49
C PRO A 89 -8.02 -12.73 -8.43
N PRO A 90 -8.96 -13.47 -7.80
CA PRO A 90 -8.60 -14.45 -6.79
C PRO A 90 -7.68 -15.52 -7.38
N ASP A 91 -6.71 -15.98 -6.60
CA ASP A 91 -5.94 -17.20 -6.95
C ASP A 91 -6.78 -18.42 -6.58
N LEU A 92 -7.42 -19.06 -7.57
CA LEU A 92 -8.06 -20.36 -7.38
C LEU A 92 -7.10 -21.50 -7.75
N GLY A 93 -5.89 -21.19 -8.21
CA GLY A 93 -4.84 -22.14 -8.59
C GLY A 93 -4.48 -23.08 -7.46
N ARG A 94 -4.33 -22.57 -6.22
CA ARG A 94 -4.12 -23.43 -5.04
C ARG A 94 -5.30 -24.31 -4.69
N MET A 95 -6.53 -23.82 -4.85
CA MET A 95 -7.72 -24.65 -4.66
C MET A 95 -7.77 -25.75 -5.72
N ARG A 96 -7.38 -25.45 -6.96
CA ARG A 96 -7.27 -26.43 -8.05
C ARG A 96 -6.16 -27.46 -7.77
N GLU A 97 -4.99 -27.03 -7.30
CA GLU A 97 -3.89 -27.92 -6.93
C GLU A 97 -4.23 -28.80 -5.73
N ALA A 98 -4.81 -28.25 -4.66
CA ALA A 98 -5.27 -29.03 -3.51
C ALA A 98 -6.34 -30.05 -3.91
N LEU A 99 -7.29 -29.66 -4.77
CA LEU A 99 -8.28 -30.58 -5.33
C LEU A 99 -7.64 -31.68 -6.22
N ARG A 100 -6.52 -31.41 -6.89
CA ARG A 100 -5.76 -32.40 -7.70
C ARG A 100 -4.89 -33.32 -6.83
N GLU A 101 -4.27 -32.80 -5.79
CA GLU A 101 -3.43 -33.58 -4.85
C GLU A 101 -4.27 -34.49 -3.95
N ASP A 102 -5.48 -34.04 -3.58
CA ASP A 102 -6.44 -34.82 -2.79
C ASP A 102 -7.33 -35.74 -3.66
N GLU A 103 -7.12 -35.86 -4.98
CA GLU A 103 -7.81 -36.86 -5.79
C GLU A 103 -7.32 -38.28 -5.40
N PRO A 104 -8.13 -39.12 -4.73
CA PRO A 104 -7.74 -40.50 -4.51
C PRO A 104 -7.71 -41.26 -5.85
N GLU A 105 -6.74 -42.17 -6.02
CA GLU A 105 -6.52 -42.94 -7.26
C GLU A 105 -7.77 -43.69 -7.78
N SER A 106 -8.80 -43.89 -6.94
CA SER A 106 -10.09 -44.47 -7.33
C SER A 106 -11.28 -43.66 -6.82
N LEU A 107 -11.67 -42.61 -7.54
CA LEU A 107 -12.97 -41.96 -7.35
C LEU A 107 -14.07 -42.71 -8.13
N PRO A 108 -15.27 -42.90 -7.56
CA PRO A 108 -16.44 -43.31 -8.33
C PRO A 108 -16.69 -42.36 -9.51
N GLU A 109 -17.13 -42.87 -10.67
CA GLU A 109 -17.28 -42.07 -11.91
C GLU A 109 -18.07 -40.77 -11.73
N ARG A 110 -19.14 -40.80 -10.91
CA ARG A 110 -19.95 -39.60 -10.60
C ARG A 110 -19.17 -38.53 -9.84
N THR A 111 -18.27 -38.94 -8.94
CA THR A 111 -17.45 -38.03 -8.15
C THR A 111 -16.34 -37.42 -9.01
N LYS A 112 -15.75 -38.21 -9.90
CA LYS A 112 -14.79 -37.72 -10.89
C LYS A 112 -15.41 -36.68 -11.83
N ALA A 113 -16.59 -36.97 -12.38
CA ALA A 113 -17.31 -36.02 -13.23
C ALA A 113 -17.70 -34.73 -12.48
N ALA A 114 -18.01 -34.82 -11.18
CA ALA A 114 -18.28 -33.66 -10.34
C ALA A 114 -17.00 -32.83 -10.05
N ALA A 115 -15.86 -33.49 -9.81
CA ALA A 115 -14.56 -32.84 -9.64
C ALA A 115 -14.11 -32.13 -10.93
N ASP A 116 -14.22 -32.79 -12.09
CA ASP A 116 -13.95 -32.21 -13.41
C ASP A 116 -14.86 -31.00 -13.68
N SER A 117 -16.16 -31.10 -13.33
CA SER A 117 -17.11 -29.99 -13.46
C SER A 117 -16.77 -28.82 -12.52
N LEU A 118 -16.30 -29.10 -11.30
CA LEU A 118 -15.86 -28.08 -10.35
C LEU A 118 -14.57 -27.40 -10.84
N HIS A 119 -13.61 -28.16 -11.36
CA HIS A 119 -12.42 -27.62 -12.00
C HIS A 119 -12.76 -26.69 -13.16
N GLY A 120 -13.64 -27.10 -14.07
CA GLY A 120 -14.11 -26.25 -15.17
C GLY A 120 -14.85 -25.00 -14.67
N LEU A 121 -15.59 -25.09 -13.56
CA LEU A 121 -16.23 -23.95 -12.93
C LEU A 121 -15.22 -22.99 -12.29
N LEU A 122 -14.21 -23.50 -11.59
CA LEU A 122 -13.14 -22.71 -11.00
C LEU A 122 -12.31 -21.99 -12.08
N GLU A 123 -11.94 -22.68 -13.17
CA GLU A 123 -11.30 -22.06 -14.33
C GLU A 123 -12.19 -20.98 -14.97
N GLY A 124 -13.48 -21.25 -15.09
CA GLY A 124 -14.45 -20.27 -15.58
C GLY A 124 -14.65 -19.07 -14.66
N LEU A 125 -14.43 -19.21 -13.35
CA LEU A 125 -14.51 -18.12 -12.36
C LEU A 125 -13.23 -17.28 -12.31
N GLU A 126 -12.04 -17.87 -12.48
CA GLU A 126 -10.77 -17.12 -12.58
C GLU A 126 -10.76 -16.15 -13.77
N HIS A 127 -11.35 -16.58 -14.89
CA HIS A 127 -11.40 -15.79 -16.13
C HIS A 127 -12.67 -14.94 -16.25
N ARG A 128 -13.59 -15.02 -15.28
CA ARG A 128 -14.81 -14.23 -15.30
C ARG A 128 -14.48 -12.80 -14.87
N GLU A 129 -14.64 -11.86 -15.80
CA GLU A 129 -14.56 -10.44 -15.48
C GLU A 129 -15.49 -10.10 -14.30
N GLY A 130 -14.92 -9.58 -13.21
CA GLY A 130 -15.69 -9.00 -12.09
C GLY A 130 -15.52 -9.66 -10.73
N ILE A 131 -14.89 -10.84 -10.61
CA ILE A 131 -14.56 -11.41 -9.30
C ILE A 131 -13.15 -10.98 -8.92
N LEU A 132 -13.04 -10.15 -7.89
CA LEU A 132 -11.76 -9.66 -7.37
C LEU A 132 -11.67 -9.93 -5.88
N ASP A 133 -10.53 -10.45 -5.45
CA ASP A 133 -10.15 -10.52 -4.05
C ASP A 133 -9.56 -9.18 -3.62
N ARG A 134 -9.99 -8.68 -2.46
CA ARG A 134 -9.60 -7.38 -1.92
C ARG A 134 -8.94 -7.58 -0.57
N ARG A 135 -7.67 -7.20 -0.47
CA ARG A 135 -6.88 -7.32 0.74
C ARG A 135 -6.35 -5.97 1.18
N PHE A 136 -6.33 -5.75 2.48
CA PHE A 136 -5.90 -4.51 3.09
C PHE A 136 -4.65 -4.75 3.91
N TYR A 137 -3.69 -3.87 3.78
CA TYR A 137 -2.43 -3.92 4.50
C TYR A 137 -2.15 -2.56 5.13
N ALA A 138 -1.61 -2.57 6.34
CA ALA A 138 -1.08 -1.40 7.00
C ALA A 138 0.44 -1.58 7.16
N VAL A 139 1.18 -0.54 6.83
CA VAL A 139 2.64 -0.56 6.73
C VAL A 139 3.20 0.64 7.48
N SER A 140 4.20 0.40 8.33
CA SER A 140 4.91 1.43 9.08
C SER A 140 6.36 1.04 9.29
N GLU A 141 7.14 1.96 9.84
CA GLU A 141 8.43 1.59 10.43
C GLU A 141 8.23 0.52 11.52
N LEU A 142 9.18 -0.41 11.59
CA LEU A 142 9.09 -1.59 12.46
C LEU A 142 8.98 -1.18 13.94
N GLU A 143 9.66 -0.11 14.34
CA GLU A 143 9.64 0.42 15.71
C GLU A 143 8.23 0.87 16.15
N ARG A 144 7.38 1.28 15.20
CA ARG A 144 5.99 1.72 15.46
C ARG A 144 4.95 0.67 15.11
N ALA A 145 5.35 -0.53 14.67
CA ALA A 145 4.43 -1.56 14.17
C ALA A 145 3.43 -2.06 15.24
N GLU A 146 3.88 -2.27 16.48
CA GLU A 146 2.99 -2.67 17.57
C GLU A 146 2.03 -1.56 18.01
N GLU A 147 2.47 -0.30 17.94
CA GLU A 147 1.61 0.85 18.20
C GLU A 147 0.52 0.96 17.14
N LEU A 148 0.89 0.89 15.85
CA LEU A 148 -0.05 0.85 14.73
C LEU A 148 -1.07 -0.29 14.88
N ARG A 149 -0.58 -1.49 15.21
CA ARG A 149 -1.43 -2.66 15.47
C ARG A 149 -2.41 -2.39 16.59
N SER A 150 -1.95 -1.84 17.72
CA SER A 150 -2.80 -1.52 18.87
C SER A 150 -3.89 -0.51 18.53
N LEU A 151 -3.55 0.53 17.74
CA LEU A 151 -4.52 1.53 17.30
C LEU A 151 -5.57 0.95 16.35
N LEU A 152 -5.17 0.10 15.40
CA LEU A 152 -6.09 -0.57 14.47
C LEU A 152 -7.00 -1.59 15.18
N VAL A 153 -6.48 -2.34 16.15
CA VAL A 153 -7.29 -3.26 16.97
C VAL A 153 -8.31 -2.49 17.81
N ARG A 154 -7.93 -1.33 18.38
CA ARG A 154 -8.86 -0.43 19.06
C ARG A 154 -9.95 0.11 18.14
N ALA A 155 -9.67 0.25 16.85
CA ALA A 155 -10.65 0.62 15.84
C ALA A 155 -11.61 -0.54 15.46
N GLY A 156 -11.47 -1.71 16.09
CA GLY A 156 -12.31 -2.89 15.83
C GLY A 156 -11.84 -3.74 14.65
N LEU A 157 -10.60 -3.56 14.19
CA LEU A 157 -10.04 -4.30 13.06
C LEU A 157 -9.21 -5.49 13.53
N SER A 158 -9.26 -6.58 12.77
CA SER A 158 -8.38 -7.74 12.99
C SER A 158 -7.07 -7.51 12.25
N VAL A 159 -5.94 -7.57 12.98
CA VAL A 159 -4.62 -7.22 12.44
C VAL A 159 -3.65 -8.37 12.63
N HIS A 160 -3.09 -8.86 11.52
CA HIS A 160 -2.17 -10.00 11.49
C HIS A 160 -0.82 -9.57 10.91
N PRO A 161 0.27 -9.53 11.71
CA PRO A 161 1.59 -9.19 11.20
C PRO A 161 2.07 -10.26 10.22
N LEU A 162 2.62 -9.84 9.08
CA LEU A 162 3.19 -10.73 8.07
C LEU A 162 4.68 -10.92 8.33
N LYS A 163 5.11 -12.18 8.34
CA LYS A 163 6.50 -12.60 8.60
C LYS A 163 6.94 -13.62 7.55
N GLY A 164 8.24 -13.75 7.33
CA GLY A 164 8.87 -14.78 6.51
C GLY A 164 8.28 -14.89 5.11
N ARG A 165 7.77 -16.08 4.77
CA ARG A 165 7.27 -16.43 3.43
C ARG A 165 6.04 -15.62 2.99
N PRO A 166 4.97 -15.44 3.81
CA PRO A 166 3.87 -14.53 3.50
C PRO A 166 4.31 -13.11 3.12
N LEU A 167 5.27 -12.54 3.85
CA LEU A 167 5.80 -11.20 3.58
C LEU A 167 6.54 -11.15 2.22
N ARG A 168 7.39 -12.14 1.96
CA ARG A 168 8.10 -12.27 0.67
C ARG A 168 7.11 -12.36 -0.50
N ARG A 169 6.09 -13.22 -0.38
CA ARG A 169 5.04 -13.39 -1.39
C ARG A 169 4.24 -12.12 -1.65
N LEU A 170 3.91 -11.37 -0.60
CA LEU A 170 3.24 -10.08 -0.74
C LEU A 170 4.08 -9.10 -1.55
N LEU A 171 5.38 -8.98 -1.27
CA LEU A 171 6.28 -8.08 -2.01
C LEU A 171 6.40 -8.47 -3.48
N LEU A 172 6.56 -9.76 -3.76
CA LEU A 172 6.62 -10.27 -5.13
C LEU A 172 5.32 -9.96 -5.88
N ALA A 173 4.17 -10.25 -5.27
CA ALA A 173 2.89 -10.00 -5.89
C ALA A 173 2.62 -8.49 -6.05
N ALA A 174 3.02 -7.63 -5.10
CA ALA A 174 2.88 -6.18 -5.24
C ALA A 174 3.76 -5.63 -6.36
N ALA A 175 4.94 -6.20 -6.59
CA ALA A 175 5.80 -5.80 -7.68
C ALA A 175 5.29 -6.29 -9.04
N LEU A 176 4.88 -7.56 -9.13
CA LEU A 176 4.55 -8.24 -10.39
C LEU A 176 3.06 -8.25 -10.72
N GLY A 177 2.22 -7.72 -9.83
CA GLY A 177 0.77 -7.84 -9.92
C GLY A 177 0.26 -9.23 -9.52
N GLY A 178 -1.06 -9.33 -9.42
CA GLY A 178 -1.74 -10.57 -9.03
C GLY A 178 -1.69 -10.82 -7.52
N THR A 179 -2.16 -11.99 -7.12
CA THR A 179 -2.32 -12.40 -5.72
C THR A 179 -1.02 -12.99 -5.15
N PRO A 180 -0.73 -12.81 -3.83
CA PRO A 180 0.44 -13.39 -3.18
C PRO A 180 0.55 -14.91 -3.28
N SER A 181 -0.58 -15.60 -3.46
CA SER A 181 -0.65 -17.06 -3.45
C SER A 181 -0.10 -17.71 -4.72
N ALA A 182 -0.15 -17.00 -5.85
CA ALA A 182 0.06 -17.52 -7.21
C ALA A 182 1.51 -17.41 -7.72
N ARG A 183 2.43 -16.84 -6.93
CA ARG A 183 3.75 -16.45 -7.44
C ARG A 183 4.83 -17.44 -7.03
N ASP A 184 5.57 -17.90 -8.04
CA ASP A 184 6.83 -18.60 -7.88
C ASP A 184 7.91 -17.62 -7.41
N GLU A 185 8.71 -18.12 -6.47
CA GLU A 185 9.63 -17.36 -5.64
C GLU A 185 11.02 -17.20 -6.28
N ASP A 186 11.31 -18.01 -7.30
CA ASP A 186 12.63 -18.15 -7.93
C ASP A 186 12.64 -17.73 -9.42
N THR A 187 11.49 -17.33 -9.97
CA THR A 187 11.39 -16.89 -11.37
C THR A 187 12.12 -15.55 -11.57
N PRO A 188 13.14 -15.47 -12.44
CA PRO A 188 13.78 -14.20 -12.78
C PRO A 188 12.80 -13.30 -13.52
N VAL A 189 12.76 -12.02 -13.14
CA VAL A 189 11.86 -11.03 -13.75
C VAL A 189 12.67 -10.06 -14.56
N GLU A 190 12.37 -9.95 -15.85
CA GLU A 190 12.90 -8.89 -16.70
C GLU A 190 12.17 -7.57 -16.41
N LEU A 191 12.92 -6.48 -16.24
CA LEU A 191 12.37 -5.14 -16.05
C LEU A 191 12.76 -4.25 -17.22
N GLN A 192 11.77 -3.69 -17.90
CA GLN A 192 11.96 -2.61 -18.86
C GLN A 192 11.17 -1.38 -18.40
N ILE A 193 11.84 -0.24 -18.32
CA ILE A 193 11.20 1.03 -17.94
C ILE A 193 10.92 1.85 -19.19
N ASN A 194 9.65 2.01 -19.53
CA ASN A 194 9.21 2.84 -20.63
C ASN A 194 8.68 4.18 -20.11
N ARG A 195 8.36 5.08 -21.06
CA ARG A 195 7.78 6.39 -20.74
C ARG A 195 6.41 6.29 -20.06
N ARG A 196 5.56 5.38 -20.51
CA ARG A 196 4.13 5.30 -20.14
C ARG A 196 3.79 4.13 -19.22
N ASP A 197 4.71 3.19 -19.06
CA ASP A 197 4.52 1.91 -18.39
C ASP A 197 5.87 1.30 -18.01
N LEU A 198 5.82 0.24 -17.21
CA LEU A 198 6.91 -0.69 -16.92
C LEU A 198 6.52 -2.03 -17.51
N ARG A 199 7.46 -2.75 -18.13
CA ARG A 199 7.29 -4.17 -18.41
C ARG A 199 8.00 -4.96 -17.31
N LEU A 200 7.27 -5.85 -16.67
CA LEU A 200 7.75 -6.76 -15.65
C LEU A 200 7.43 -8.18 -16.09
N GLY A 201 8.42 -8.86 -16.68
CA GLY A 201 8.24 -10.14 -17.34
C GLY A 201 7.23 -10.06 -18.48
N ASP A 202 6.10 -10.76 -18.32
CA ASP A 202 4.99 -10.86 -19.26
C ASP A 202 3.88 -9.83 -19.02
N HIS A 203 3.97 -9.01 -17.96
CA HIS A 203 2.95 -8.01 -17.63
C HIS A 203 3.45 -6.58 -17.85
N LEU A 204 2.49 -5.71 -18.17
CA LEU A 204 2.67 -4.27 -18.18
C LEU A 204 2.07 -3.65 -16.92
N VAL A 205 2.79 -2.69 -16.37
CA VAL A 205 2.39 -1.94 -15.19
C VAL A 205 2.33 -0.47 -15.53
N ARG A 206 1.25 0.20 -15.15
CA ARG A 206 1.15 1.67 -15.21
C ARG A 206 0.91 2.23 -13.84
N ALA A 207 1.78 3.14 -13.44
CA ALA A 207 1.62 3.90 -12.21
C ALA A 207 0.93 5.25 -12.46
N LEU A 208 0.01 5.56 -11.56
CA LEU A 208 -0.77 6.78 -11.54
C LEU A 208 -0.72 7.42 -10.16
N HIS A 209 -0.94 8.73 -10.10
CA HIS A 209 -1.01 9.49 -8.86
C HIS A 209 -2.19 10.44 -8.86
N LEU A 210 -2.82 10.64 -7.70
CA LEU A 210 -3.91 11.58 -7.51
C LEU A 210 -3.36 13.01 -7.41
N GLY A 211 -3.07 13.61 -8.57
CA GLY A 211 -2.51 14.96 -8.66
C GLY A 211 -3.49 16.07 -8.26
N ARG A 212 -4.81 15.81 -8.37
CA ARG A 212 -5.85 16.70 -7.86
C ARG A 212 -6.81 15.91 -6.97
N TRP A 213 -6.94 16.35 -5.74
CA TRP A 213 -7.90 15.80 -4.79
C TRP A 213 -9.28 16.44 -4.99
N PRO A 214 -10.38 15.68 -4.81
CA PRO A 214 -11.71 16.25 -4.62
C PRO A 214 -11.71 17.35 -3.55
N ARG A 215 -12.65 18.29 -3.63
CA ARG A 215 -12.80 19.35 -2.61
C ARG A 215 -13.14 18.79 -1.22
N SER A 216 -13.92 17.71 -1.18
CA SER A 216 -14.34 17.03 0.04
C SER A 216 -14.25 15.51 -0.16
N LEU A 217 -13.80 14.80 0.86
CA LEU A 217 -13.71 13.34 0.85
C LEU A 217 -14.83 12.76 1.72
N ALA A 218 -15.96 12.42 1.09
CA ALA A 218 -17.03 11.73 1.79
C ALA A 218 -16.63 10.28 2.13
N PRO A 219 -17.19 9.67 3.20
CA PRO A 219 -17.07 8.24 3.42
C PRO A 219 -17.39 7.45 2.15
N GLY A 220 -16.53 6.49 1.81
CA GLY A 220 -16.69 5.70 0.58
C GLY A 220 -16.23 6.39 -0.71
N PHE A 221 -15.49 7.50 -0.68
CA PHE A 221 -15.02 8.16 -1.91
C PHE A 221 -14.18 7.25 -2.85
N LEU A 222 -13.56 6.19 -2.33
CA LEU A 222 -12.86 5.17 -3.11
C LEU A 222 -13.74 3.98 -3.50
N GLN A 223 -14.95 3.85 -2.96
CA GLN A 223 -15.82 2.70 -3.19
C GLN A 223 -16.17 2.52 -4.66
N GLY A 224 -16.39 3.61 -5.40
CA GLY A 224 -16.64 3.56 -6.85
C GLY A 224 -15.45 2.94 -7.61
N LEU A 225 -14.21 3.32 -7.26
CA LEU A 225 -13.00 2.74 -7.85
C LEU A 225 -12.87 1.25 -7.52
N MET A 226 -13.13 0.87 -6.27
CA MET A 226 -13.08 -0.53 -5.83
C MET A 226 -14.14 -1.37 -6.55
N THR A 227 -15.36 -0.84 -6.68
CA THR A 227 -16.51 -1.53 -7.33
C THR A 227 -16.37 -1.57 -8.84
N ALA A 228 -15.57 -0.66 -9.43
CA ALA A 228 -15.34 -0.62 -10.86
C ALA A 228 -14.67 -1.88 -11.40
N GLY A 229 -14.17 -2.80 -10.57
CA GLY A 229 -13.65 -4.08 -11.05
C GLY A 229 -12.28 -3.97 -11.74
N VAL A 230 -11.46 -3.00 -11.35
CA VAL A 230 -10.13 -2.77 -11.91
C VAL A 230 -9.10 -3.54 -11.07
N PRO A 231 -8.28 -4.44 -11.64
CA PRO A 231 -7.13 -5.00 -10.93
C PRO A 231 -6.09 -3.91 -10.65
N MET A 232 -5.78 -3.67 -9.38
CA MET A 232 -4.89 -2.59 -8.96
C MET A 232 -4.28 -2.80 -7.57
N ASP A 233 -3.16 -2.14 -7.35
CA ASP A 233 -2.68 -1.82 -6.00
C ASP A 233 -2.84 -0.32 -5.76
N LEU A 234 -3.56 0.06 -4.71
CA LEU A 234 -3.80 1.43 -4.29
C LEU A 234 -3.10 1.69 -2.96
N SER A 235 -2.30 2.74 -2.90
CA SER A 235 -1.51 3.09 -1.73
C SER A 235 -1.82 4.51 -1.29
N LEU A 236 -2.25 4.65 -0.04
CA LEU A 236 -2.47 5.91 0.64
C LEU A 236 -1.40 6.08 1.73
N HIS A 237 -0.51 7.04 1.52
CA HIS A 237 0.46 7.45 2.53
C HIS A 237 -0.13 8.59 3.34
N LEU A 238 -0.03 8.51 4.66
CA LEU A 238 -0.50 9.52 5.60
C LEU A 238 0.64 9.87 6.56
N GLY A 239 0.88 11.16 6.77
CA GLY A 239 1.76 11.68 7.81
C GLY A 239 1.06 12.76 8.58
N ALA A 240 0.83 12.55 9.88
CA ALA A 240 0.24 13.55 10.75
C ALA A 240 1.11 14.82 10.82
N ILE A 241 0.48 15.98 10.69
CA ILE A 241 1.14 17.26 10.91
C ILE A 241 1.08 17.56 12.42
N PRO A 242 2.22 17.86 13.07
CA PRO A 242 2.24 18.23 14.49
C PRO A 242 1.26 19.36 14.78
N ALA A 243 0.48 19.24 15.86
CA ALA A 243 -0.61 20.19 16.18
C ALA A 243 -0.11 21.64 16.27
N GLU A 244 1.06 21.88 16.86
CA GLU A 244 1.67 23.21 16.93
C GLU A 244 1.99 23.78 15.55
N GLN A 245 2.51 22.94 14.64
CA GLN A 245 2.82 23.35 13.27
C GLN A 245 1.53 23.63 12.50
N ALA A 246 0.52 22.77 12.62
CA ALA A 246 -0.79 22.95 12.02
C ALA A 246 -1.46 24.24 12.49
N ALA A 247 -1.51 24.48 13.82
CA ALA A 247 -2.08 25.68 14.40
C ALA A 247 -1.38 26.96 13.92
N ARG A 248 -0.04 26.96 13.83
CA ARG A 248 0.71 28.09 13.27
C ARG A 248 0.38 28.35 11.81
N THR A 249 0.30 27.31 10.98
CA THR A 249 -0.04 27.47 9.55
C THR A 249 -1.47 28.02 9.39
N LEU A 250 -2.43 27.50 10.17
CA LEU A 250 -3.82 27.97 10.14
C LEU A 250 -3.95 29.41 10.66
N GLU A 251 -3.20 29.79 11.70
CA GLU A 251 -3.15 31.18 12.19
C GLU A 251 -2.65 32.14 11.11
N TRP A 252 -1.57 31.79 10.41
CA TRP A 252 -1.08 32.59 9.29
C TRP A 252 -2.10 32.72 8.15
N GLN A 253 -2.83 31.63 7.84
CA GLN A 253 -3.89 31.66 6.84
C GLN A 253 -5.04 32.59 7.27
N LYS A 254 -5.45 32.51 8.53
CA LYS A 254 -6.47 33.37 9.13
C LYS A 254 -6.08 34.85 9.02
N VAL A 255 -4.89 35.22 9.50
CA VAL A 255 -4.38 36.60 9.44
C VAL A 255 -4.36 37.12 8.00
N ARG A 256 -3.99 36.29 7.03
CA ARG A 256 -4.01 36.65 5.60
C ARG A 256 -5.42 36.93 5.10
N PHE A 257 -6.41 36.12 5.48
CA PHE A 257 -7.81 36.33 5.11
C PHE A 257 -8.40 37.59 5.77
N GLU A 258 -8.12 37.82 7.05
CA GLU A 258 -8.52 39.04 7.78
C GLU A 258 -7.89 40.30 7.17
N SER A 259 -6.62 40.22 6.75
CA SER A 259 -5.94 41.33 6.06
C SER A 259 -6.57 41.63 4.71
N ALA A 260 -6.90 40.60 3.92
CA ALA A 260 -7.59 40.75 2.64
C ALA A 260 -9.01 41.34 2.82
N GLN A 261 -9.70 40.95 3.90
CA GLN A 261 -10.98 41.51 4.31
C GLN A 261 -10.86 42.99 4.62
N SER A 262 -9.93 43.37 5.50
CA SER A 262 -9.70 44.77 5.89
C SER A 262 -9.34 45.66 4.69
N LEU A 263 -8.52 45.15 3.77
CA LEU A 263 -8.18 45.86 2.53
C LEU A 263 -9.39 46.02 1.58
N SER A 264 -10.28 45.03 1.53
CA SER A 264 -11.50 45.11 0.70
C SER A 264 -12.47 46.15 1.27
N MET A 265 -12.72 46.10 2.57
CA MET A 265 -13.60 47.05 3.27
C MET A 265 -13.08 48.50 3.18
N SER A 266 -11.77 48.72 3.36
CA SER A 266 -11.17 50.06 3.23
C SER A 266 -11.26 50.63 1.80
N ARG A 267 -11.45 49.76 0.79
CA ARG A 267 -11.73 50.15 -0.61
C ARG A 267 -13.23 50.22 -0.93
N GLY A 268 -14.11 50.14 0.07
CA GLY A 268 -15.56 50.15 -0.10
C GLY A 268 -16.11 48.90 -0.80
N ARG A 269 -15.37 47.78 -0.77
CA ARG A 269 -15.77 46.51 -1.38
C ARG A 269 -16.15 45.50 -0.30
N THR A 270 -17.24 44.77 -0.50
CA THR A 270 -17.59 43.60 0.31
C THR A 270 -16.78 42.40 -0.15
N LEU A 271 -16.50 41.46 0.77
CA LEU A 271 -15.93 40.17 0.40
C LEU A 271 -16.88 39.37 -0.50
N SER A 272 -16.32 38.44 -1.26
CA SER A 272 -17.14 37.37 -1.82
C SER A 272 -17.58 36.43 -0.69
N SER A 273 -18.78 35.85 -0.82
CA SER A 273 -19.27 34.82 0.11
C SER A 273 -18.27 33.66 0.28
N GLU A 274 -17.55 33.28 -0.79
CA GLU A 274 -16.51 32.25 -0.74
C GLU A 274 -15.36 32.60 0.22
N ALA A 275 -14.95 33.87 0.30
CA ALA A 275 -13.85 34.30 1.15
C ALA A 275 -14.28 34.39 2.63
N GLU A 276 -15.54 34.72 2.89
CA GLU A 276 -16.10 34.70 4.25
C GLU A 276 -16.19 33.27 4.79
N ILE A 277 -16.71 32.32 3.98
CA ILE A 277 -16.75 30.89 4.32
C ILE A 277 -15.34 30.36 4.60
N ALA A 278 -14.37 30.69 3.75
CA ALA A 278 -12.98 30.24 3.95
C ALA A 278 -12.35 30.76 5.25
N LEU A 279 -12.66 32.00 5.67
CA LEU A 279 -12.18 32.56 6.94
C LEU A 279 -12.83 31.86 8.14
N GLU A 280 -14.14 31.59 8.06
CA GLU A 280 -14.88 30.84 9.09
C GLU A 280 -14.31 29.42 9.24
N ASP A 281 -14.13 28.70 8.12
CA ASP A 281 -13.60 27.35 8.10
C ASP A 281 -12.19 27.27 8.70
N VAL A 282 -11.28 28.18 8.31
CA VAL A 282 -9.92 28.22 8.85
C VAL A 282 -9.93 28.54 10.34
N THR A 283 -10.82 29.43 10.79
CA THR A 283 -10.92 29.78 12.21
C THR A 283 -11.43 28.60 13.03
N ARG A 284 -12.49 27.91 12.56
CA ARG A 284 -13.04 26.70 13.19
C ARG A 284 -11.98 25.60 13.28
N LEU A 285 -11.33 25.28 12.15
CA LEU A 285 -10.33 24.22 12.06
C LEU A 285 -9.11 24.51 12.96
N ARG A 286 -8.62 25.76 12.99
CA ARG A 286 -7.54 26.18 13.89
C ARG A 286 -7.88 25.89 15.35
N ASP A 287 -9.08 26.28 15.75
CA ASP A 287 -9.53 26.12 17.12
C ASP A 287 -9.68 24.64 17.51
N GLU A 288 -10.20 23.79 16.61
CA GLU A 288 -10.33 22.35 16.86
C GLU A 288 -8.97 21.63 16.88
N VAL A 289 -8.01 22.06 16.05
CA VAL A 289 -6.62 21.59 16.09
C VAL A 289 -5.95 21.97 17.41
N GLN A 290 -6.12 23.21 17.89
CA GLN A 290 -5.59 23.65 19.19
C GLN A 290 -6.20 22.89 20.37
N ARG A 291 -7.48 22.48 20.26
CA ARG A 291 -8.18 21.64 21.26
C ARG A 291 -7.82 20.16 21.14
N GLY A 292 -7.05 19.76 20.13
CA GLY A 292 -6.66 18.36 19.89
C GLY A 292 -7.80 17.46 19.40
N ARG A 293 -8.86 18.03 18.81
CA ARG A 293 -10.04 17.30 18.32
C ARG A 293 -9.95 16.97 16.83
N GLU A 294 -9.28 17.82 16.06
CA GLU A 294 -8.99 17.62 14.64
C GLU A 294 -7.48 17.63 14.41
N ARG A 295 -7.03 17.00 13.33
CA ARG A 295 -5.62 16.87 12.99
C ARG A 295 -5.45 16.98 11.49
N LEU A 296 -4.43 17.73 11.06
CA LEU A 296 -4.09 17.81 9.65
C LEU A 296 -3.13 16.67 9.26
N PHE A 297 -3.23 16.21 8.02
CA PHE A 297 -2.38 15.15 7.47
C PHE A 297 -1.75 15.58 6.15
N HIS A 298 -0.50 15.20 5.94
CA HIS A 298 0.04 15.07 4.59
C HIS A 298 -0.40 13.72 4.02
N ALA A 299 -1.17 13.76 2.94
CA ALA A 299 -1.65 12.58 2.24
C ALA A 299 -1.10 12.47 0.82
N SER A 300 -0.87 11.25 0.36
CA SER A 300 -0.50 10.94 -1.02
C SER A 300 -1.20 9.65 -1.45
N LEU A 301 -1.87 9.68 -2.60
CA LEU A 301 -2.57 8.51 -3.15
C LEU A 301 -1.98 8.16 -4.51
N SER A 302 -1.50 6.92 -4.62
CA SER A 302 -0.93 6.37 -5.83
C SER A 302 -1.58 5.04 -6.16
N VAL A 303 -1.68 4.72 -7.45
CA VAL A 303 -2.30 3.49 -7.95
C VAL A 303 -1.38 2.86 -8.99
N THR A 304 -1.17 1.55 -8.90
CA THR A 304 -0.55 0.77 -9.98
C THR A 304 -1.56 -0.19 -10.57
N LEU A 305 -1.70 -0.13 -11.89
CA LEU A 305 -2.52 -1.03 -12.68
C LEU A 305 -1.62 -2.07 -13.33
N HIS A 306 -2.09 -3.31 -13.40
CA HIS A 306 -1.38 -4.43 -14.00
C HIS A 306 -2.24 -5.02 -15.10
N ALA A 307 -1.65 -5.29 -16.26
CA ALA A 307 -2.34 -5.81 -17.42
C ALA A 307 -1.42 -6.71 -18.27
N PRO A 308 -1.97 -7.68 -19.02
CA PRO A 308 -1.18 -8.54 -19.91
C PRO A 308 -0.73 -7.83 -21.19
N ASP A 309 -1.44 -6.77 -21.62
CA ASP A 309 -1.17 -6.05 -22.87
C ASP A 309 -1.52 -4.55 -22.78
N GLU A 310 -1.05 -3.78 -23.77
CA GLU A 310 -1.20 -2.32 -23.80
C GLU A 310 -2.66 -1.88 -23.92
N GLY A 311 -3.49 -2.61 -24.67
CA GLY A 311 -4.90 -2.27 -24.87
C GLY A 311 -5.68 -2.42 -23.56
N THR A 312 -5.53 -3.56 -22.89
CA THR A 312 -6.10 -3.79 -21.56
C THR A 312 -5.61 -2.74 -20.55
N LEU A 313 -4.32 -2.38 -20.59
CA LEU A 313 -3.75 -1.37 -19.69
C LEU A 313 -4.37 0.02 -19.92
N ASP A 314 -4.58 0.42 -21.16
CA ASP A 314 -5.22 1.68 -21.54
C ASP A 314 -6.68 1.73 -21.08
N ASP A 315 -7.42 0.64 -21.24
CA ASP A 315 -8.82 0.53 -20.79
C ASP A 315 -8.95 0.61 -19.26
N LEU A 316 -8.12 -0.14 -18.52
CA LEU A 316 -8.05 -0.06 -17.06
C LEU A 316 -7.66 1.35 -16.60
N THR A 317 -6.72 1.97 -17.30
CA THR A 317 -6.31 3.36 -17.05
C THR A 317 -7.48 4.32 -17.22
N GLN A 318 -8.24 4.21 -18.31
CA GLN A 318 -9.39 5.07 -18.56
C GLN A 318 -10.46 4.91 -17.48
N ARG A 319 -10.80 3.67 -17.11
CA ARG A 319 -11.76 3.37 -16.04
C ARG A 319 -11.35 3.95 -14.69
N ALA A 320 -10.09 3.76 -14.29
CA ALA A 320 -9.57 4.30 -13.04
C ALA A 320 -9.63 5.85 -13.02
N ARG A 321 -9.30 6.50 -14.15
CA ARG A 321 -9.35 7.97 -14.27
C ARG A 321 -10.77 8.51 -14.27
N ALA A 322 -11.72 7.79 -14.89
CA ALA A 322 -13.12 8.19 -14.95
C ALA A 322 -13.74 8.31 -13.54
N HIS A 323 -13.39 7.39 -12.61
CA HIS A 323 -13.84 7.47 -11.22
C HIS A 323 -13.45 8.78 -10.53
N PHE A 324 -12.16 9.16 -10.64
CA PHE A 324 -11.69 10.40 -10.01
C PHE A 324 -12.23 11.64 -10.71
N ALA A 325 -12.43 11.60 -12.04
CA ALA A 325 -13.05 12.71 -12.76
C ALA A 325 -14.49 12.98 -12.26
N ALA A 326 -15.27 11.92 -11.97
CA ALA A 326 -16.62 12.04 -11.42
C ALA A 326 -16.67 12.70 -10.04
N THR A 327 -15.58 12.61 -9.27
CA THR A 327 -15.45 13.23 -7.94
C THR A 327 -14.68 14.56 -7.96
N LEU A 328 -14.50 15.17 -9.14
CA LEU A 328 -13.68 16.39 -9.35
C LEU A 328 -12.20 16.23 -8.95
N GLY A 329 -11.75 14.99 -8.74
CA GLY A 329 -10.36 14.63 -8.63
C GLY A 329 -9.70 14.44 -9.99
N LYS A 330 -8.39 14.23 -9.99
CA LYS A 330 -7.62 13.91 -11.20
C LYS A 330 -6.53 12.90 -10.90
N LEU A 331 -6.75 11.67 -11.37
CA LEU A 331 -5.76 10.61 -11.39
C LEU A 331 -4.97 10.72 -12.70
N ASP A 332 -3.66 10.92 -12.61
CA ASP A 332 -2.80 11.14 -13.77
C ASP A 332 -1.71 10.05 -13.85
N PRO A 333 -1.46 9.47 -15.03
CA PRO A 333 -0.31 8.61 -15.26
C PRO A 333 1.01 9.35 -14.98
N LEU A 334 1.94 8.67 -14.34
CA LEU A 334 3.27 9.19 -13.99
C LEU A 334 4.26 9.02 -15.15
N ALA A 335 4.08 9.77 -16.24
CA ALA A 335 4.98 9.67 -17.39
C ALA A 335 6.45 9.92 -16.99
N PHE A 336 7.37 9.06 -17.44
CA PHE A 336 8.79 9.04 -17.04
C PHE A 336 9.07 8.79 -15.54
N ARG A 337 8.03 8.56 -14.74
CA ARG A 337 8.13 8.32 -13.29
C ARG A 337 7.41 7.04 -12.86
N GLN A 338 7.37 6.07 -13.76
CA GLN A 338 6.65 4.81 -13.53
C GLN A 338 7.27 4.02 -12.39
N ARG A 339 8.61 4.01 -12.31
CA ARG A 339 9.36 3.37 -11.22
C ARG A 339 8.97 3.97 -9.87
N GLU A 340 9.01 5.29 -9.71
CA GLU A 340 8.64 5.99 -8.48
C GLU A 340 7.18 5.71 -8.08
N GLY A 341 6.30 5.64 -9.07
CA GLY A 341 4.91 5.27 -8.86
C GLY A 341 4.75 3.84 -8.33
N LEU A 342 5.42 2.86 -8.94
CA LEU A 342 5.44 1.46 -8.46
C LEU A 342 6.00 1.35 -7.04
N LEU A 343 7.12 2.01 -6.78
CA LEU A 343 7.74 2.01 -5.44
C LEU A 343 6.83 2.60 -4.37
N SER A 344 5.92 3.51 -4.76
CA SER A 344 4.95 4.10 -3.84
C SER A 344 3.76 3.19 -3.54
N THR A 345 3.55 2.13 -4.33
CA THR A 345 2.51 1.11 -4.12
C THR A 345 3.05 -0.21 -3.57
N LEU A 346 4.38 -0.40 -3.55
CA LEU A 346 5.00 -1.47 -2.77
C LEU A 346 4.83 -1.22 -1.26
N PRO A 347 4.70 -2.28 -0.43
CA PRO A 347 4.53 -2.15 1.03
C PRO A 347 5.86 -1.81 1.72
N LEU A 348 6.35 -0.57 1.52
CA LEU A 348 7.67 -0.09 1.95
C LEU A 348 7.60 1.15 2.87
N ALA A 349 6.41 1.62 3.23
CA ALA A 349 6.20 2.90 3.90
C ALA A 349 6.97 4.05 3.21
N LEU A 350 7.02 4.03 1.87
CA LEU A 350 7.79 4.97 1.07
C LEU A 350 6.92 5.60 -0.01
N ASN A 351 6.72 6.92 0.05
CA ASN A 351 6.12 7.69 -1.03
C ASN A 351 7.21 8.21 -1.97
N ALA A 352 7.68 7.37 -2.90
CA ALA A 352 8.72 7.73 -3.88
C ALA A 352 8.24 8.75 -4.93
N VAL A 353 6.91 8.92 -5.12
CA VAL A 353 6.36 10.00 -5.95
C VAL A 353 6.69 11.39 -5.35
N ALA A 354 6.89 11.46 -4.03
CA ALA A 354 7.25 12.68 -3.30
C ALA A 354 6.26 13.84 -3.50
N ALA A 355 5.00 13.52 -3.81
CA ALA A 355 3.91 14.47 -3.86
C ALA A 355 3.02 14.30 -2.63
N TRP A 356 2.57 15.42 -2.07
CA TRP A 356 1.76 15.45 -0.85
C TRP A 356 0.67 16.52 -0.98
N ARG A 357 -0.49 16.23 -0.40
CA ARG A 357 -1.58 17.17 -0.19
C ARG A 357 -1.86 17.25 1.30
N THR A 358 -1.97 18.46 1.83
CA THR A 358 -2.53 18.63 3.20
C THR A 358 -4.03 18.39 3.17
N LEU A 359 -4.51 17.47 4.01
CA LEU A 359 -5.92 17.19 4.30
C LEU A 359 -6.20 17.54 5.76
N ASP A 360 -7.45 17.84 6.06
CA ASP A 360 -7.99 18.12 7.39
C ASP A 360 -8.90 17.00 7.91
#